data_AF-A0A2G5DFW3-F1
#
_entry.id   AF-A0A2G5DFW3-F1
#
_cell.length_a   1.000
_cell.length_b   1.000
_cell.length_c   1.000
_cell.angle_alpha   90.00
_cell.angle_beta   90.00
_cell.angle_gamma   90.00
#
_symmetry.space_group_name_H-M   'P 1'
#
loop_
_entity.id
_entity.type
_entity.pdbx_description
1 polymer ?
#
loop_
_entity_poly.entity_id
_entity_poly.type
_entity_poly.pdbx_seq_one_letter_code
_entity_poly.pdbx_strand_id
1 'polypeptide(L)'
;MDGRDNIQEVSNRNEFTETSSASALFDASQHAFFGKDVLEEVELGGLEEDDGTQLVGFDDEEYRLSEREEDEGLGSLSDIDDLASTFSKVSGEIPATPDNQSVRTTYSGPLGSGEIEVKEEEEEQVVTPWEVGSGGGGKIDYDKLISKFGCQKLDPNLISRVEQLTSRPPHVFLRRGVFFAHRDFNEILDAYQKGDKFYLYTGRGPSSEALHLGHLIPFMFTKYLQDAFKVPLVIQLTDDEKCMWKKNLSVEESKRLARENAKDIIACGFDINRTFIFSNFGYMGGAFYENVVRVASCVSFNQVRGIFGFSPEDHIGKIGFPPVQAVPSFPTSFPHLFSGRDNPRCLIPCAIDQDPYFRMTRDVAPRIKYQKPALIESLFFPALQGESGKMSASDPNSAIYVTDSKNDIKKKINRHAFSGGQDSLENQRKYGANLEVDIPVKYLSFFLEDDAELEHIKKEYGAGRMLTGEVKSRLIEVLTEMVMRHREARSAVTDEMVDEFMAVRPLPGMFD
;
A
#
# COMPACT_ATOMS: atom_id res chain seq x y z
N MET A 1 51.09 -37.34 -39.65
CA MET A 1 52.29 -37.90 -39.02
C MET A 1 53.39 -36.90 -39.29
N ASP A 2 53.49 -35.90 -38.41
CA ASP A 2 54.53 -35.79 -37.36
C ASP A 2 55.75 -35.07 -37.95
N GLY A 3 56.36 -34.04 -37.39
CA GLY A 3 56.18 -33.29 -36.15
C GLY A 3 57.39 -32.35 -36.00
N ARG A 4 57.13 -31.09 -35.61
CA ARG A 4 57.96 -30.09 -34.88
C ARG A 4 59.44 -29.85 -35.27
N ASP A 5 59.76 -28.58 -35.57
CA ASP A 5 60.57 -27.70 -34.69
C ASP A 5 60.70 -26.28 -35.26
N ASN A 6 60.52 -25.25 -34.40
CA ASN A 6 61.36 -24.03 -34.25
C ASN A 6 60.61 -22.79 -33.72
N ILE A 7 60.85 -22.50 -32.44
CA ILE A 7 61.39 -21.26 -31.85
C ILE A 7 61.07 -19.93 -32.57
N GLN A 8 60.35 -19.02 -31.90
CA GLN A 8 60.87 -17.71 -31.48
C GLN A 8 59.87 -16.98 -30.57
N GLU A 9 60.28 -16.79 -29.31
CA GLU A 9 59.66 -15.93 -28.31
C GLU A 9 60.67 -14.82 -28.02
N VAL A 10 60.31 -13.54 -28.22
CA VAL A 10 61.14 -12.39 -27.89
C VAL A 10 60.30 -11.22 -27.37
N SER A 11 60.60 -10.87 -26.11
CA SER A 11 60.70 -9.53 -25.51
C SER A 11 59.44 -8.73 -25.07
N ASN A 12 59.11 -8.89 -23.78
CA ASN A 12 59.26 -7.93 -22.66
C ASN A 12 59.01 -6.40 -22.80
N ARG A 13 58.41 -5.90 -21.69
CA ARG A 13 58.29 -4.53 -21.10
C ARG A 13 56.94 -3.83 -21.33
N ASN A 14 56.29 -3.19 -20.35
CA ASN A 14 56.54 -2.97 -18.91
C ASN A 14 55.19 -2.57 -18.26
N GLU A 15 55.03 -2.92 -16.98
CA GLU A 15 54.38 -2.18 -15.86
C GLU A 15 53.02 -1.49 -16.08
N PHE A 16 52.00 -1.88 -15.30
CA PHE A 16 51.28 -0.93 -14.43
C PHE A 16 50.66 -1.65 -13.21
N THR A 17 51.03 -1.09 -12.06
CA THR A 17 50.65 -1.23 -10.65
C THR A 17 49.25 -1.73 -10.29
N GLU A 18 49.22 -2.55 -9.23
CA GLU A 18 48.08 -2.83 -8.36
C GLU A 18 47.45 -1.55 -7.79
N THR A 19 46.12 -1.49 -7.86
CA THR A 19 45.29 -0.76 -6.89
C THR A 19 43.97 -1.50 -6.74
N SER A 20 43.84 -2.31 -5.69
CA SER A 20 42.55 -2.81 -5.23
C SER A 20 41.83 -1.66 -4.53
N SER A 21 40.82 -1.06 -5.16
CA SER A 21 39.89 -0.19 -4.45
C SER A 21 38.86 -1.07 -3.74
N ALA A 22 39.00 -1.16 -2.42
CA ALA A 22 38.00 -1.73 -1.54
C ALA A 22 36.65 -1.04 -1.76
N SER A 23 35.65 -1.80 -2.19
CA SER A 23 34.23 -1.43 -2.10
C SER A 23 33.93 -1.24 -0.61
N ALA A 24 33.74 0.01 -0.20
CA ALA A 24 33.16 0.31 1.09
C ALA A 24 31.70 -0.15 1.03
N LEU A 25 31.43 -1.33 1.59
CA LEU A 25 30.08 -1.82 1.86
C LEU A 25 29.37 -0.79 2.74
N PHE A 26 28.37 -0.12 2.18
CA PHE A 26 27.45 0.74 2.93
C PHE A 26 26.60 -0.14 3.85
N ASP A 27 26.82 -0.03 5.16
CA ASP A 27 26.07 -0.76 6.17
C ASP A 27 24.83 0.05 6.60
N ALA A 28 23.71 -0.17 5.92
CA ALA A 28 22.42 0.46 6.25
C ALA A 28 21.89 0.06 7.65
N SER A 29 22.47 -0.94 8.32
CA SER A 29 22.07 -1.30 9.69
C SER A 29 22.48 -0.25 10.73
N GLN A 30 23.46 0.60 10.42
CA GLN A 30 23.85 1.78 11.23
C GLN A 30 22.75 2.85 11.27
N HIS A 31 21.76 2.78 10.37
CA HIS A 31 20.59 3.67 10.32
C HIS A 31 19.31 2.93 10.69
N ALA A 32 19.41 1.99 11.64
CA ALA A 32 18.29 1.19 12.14
C ALA A 32 17.06 2.07 12.43
N PHE A 33 16.06 1.94 11.56
CA PHE A 33 14.80 2.68 11.58
C PHE A 33 14.01 2.47 12.89
N PHE A 34 14.27 1.38 13.62
CA PHE A 34 13.76 1.09 14.96
C PHE A 34 14.90 0.65 15.91
N GLY A 35 15.31 1.56 16.79
CA GLY A 35 16.35 1.33 17.82
C GLY A 35 17.15 2.60 18.05
N LYS A 36 16.99 3.25 19.21
CA LYS A 36 17.72 4.47 19.57
C LYS A 36 19.17 4.13 19.96
N ASP A 37 20.13 4.84 19.40
CA ASP A 37 21.38 5.20 20.07
C ASP A 37 21.56 6.73 20.03
N VAL A 38 21.92 7.28 21.19
CA VAL A 38 21.96 8.71 21.51
C VAL A 38 23.40 9.22 21.35
N LEU A 39 23.62 10.37 20.71
CA LEU A 39 24.48 11.47 21.20
C LEU A 39 24.56 12.69 20.25
N GLU A 40 24.15 13.83 20.83
CA GLU A 40 24.60 15.24 20.78
C GLU A 40 24.75 16.11 19.50
N GLU A 41 24.32 17.36 19.73
CA GLU A 41 24.00 18.51 18.88
C GLU A 41 25.20 19.27 18.28
N VAL A 42 24.99 19.97 17.15
CA VAL A 42 25.52 21.34 16.92
C VAL A 42 24.55 22.17 16.04
N GLU A 43 24.51 23.47 16.35
CA GLU A 43 23.59 24.58 15.99
C GLU A 43 23.51 25.09 14.53
N LEU A 44 22.46 25.90 14.34
CA LEU A 44 21.88 26.50 13.13
C LEU A 44 22.52 27.82 12.65
N GLY A 45 22.34 28.09 11.35
CA GLY A 45 22.18 29.42 10.72
C GLY A 45 21.59 29.18 9.31
N GLY A 46 20.54 29.83 8.81
CA GLY A 46 20.03 31.18 8.99
C GLY A 46 20.27 31.93 7.66
N LEU A 47 19.20 32.24 6.91
CA LEU A 47 18.94 33.49 6.15
C LEU A 47 17.86 33.33 5.07
N GLU A 48 17.15 34.44 4.84
CA GLU A 48 15.86 34.65 4.18
C GLU A 48 15.98 35.11 2.70
N GLU A 49 14.81 35.50 2.14
CA GLU A 49 14.50 36.29 0.92
C GLU A 49 14.15 35.42 -0.31
N ASP A 50 12.90 35.35 -0.82
CA ASP A 50 11.88 36.33 -1.28
C ASP A 50 12.17 36.93 -2.66
N ASP A 51 11.48 36.44 -3.70
CA ASP A 51 10.96 37.25 -4.81
C ASP A 51 9.87 36.52 -5.61
N GLY A 52 8.78 37.25 -5.91
CA GLY A 52 7.68 36.78 -6.74
C GLY A 52 7.84 37.20 -8.20
N THR A 53 7.09 36.56 -9.11
CA THR A 53 6.60 37.24 -10.32
C THR A 53 5.40 36.53 -10.96
N GLN A 54 4.55 37.35 -11.58
CA GLN A 54 3.23 37.06 -12.13
C GLN A 54 3.24 36.35 -13.50
N LEU A 55 2.23 35.48 -13.64
CA LEU A 55 1.31 35.26 -14.77
C LEU A 55 1.57 36.00 -16.10
N VAL A 56 1.65 35.20 -17.17
CA VAL A 56 1.26 35.57 -18.55
C VAL A 56 0.52 34.37 -19.15
N GLY A 57 -0.72 34.58 -19.59
CA GLY A 57 -1.52 33.60 -20.34
C GLY A 57 -1.36 33.78 -21.85
N PHE A 58 -1.63 32.73 -22.61
CA PHE A 58 -2.02 32.79 -24.02
C PHE A 58 -2.87 31.57 -24.40
N ASP A 59 -4.11 31.90 -24.75
CA ASP A 59 -4.97 31.48 -25.86
C ASP A 59 -5.15 30.01 -26.30
N ASP A 60 -6.45 29.74 -26.46
CA ASP A 60 -7.16 28.63 -27.05
C ASP A 60 -6.82 28.41 -28.54
N GLU A 61 -6.78 27.14 -28.97
CA GLU A 61 -7.11 26.76 -30.35
C GLU A 61 -7.90 25.43 -30.32
N GLU A 62 -9.14 25.55 -30.76
CA GLU A 62 -10.18 24.54 -30.89
C GLU A 62 -10.00 23.78 -32.22
N TYR A 63 -9.96 22.44 -32.22
CA TYR A 63 -10.10 21.66 -33.45
C TYR A 63 -11.18 20.58 -33.34
N ARG A 64 -12.13 20.68 -34.26
CA ARG A 64 -13.36 19.90 -34.39
C ARG A 64 -13.15 18.51 -35.00
N LEU A 65 -13.97 17.61 -34.45
CA LEU A 65 -14.51 16.33 -34.92
C LEU A 65 -14.55 16.06 -36.44
N SER A 66 -14.27 14.80 -36.79
CA SER A 66 -14.92 14.11 -37.92
C SER A 66 -15.25 12.67 -37.52
N GLU A 67 -16.51 12.31 -37.74
CA GLU A 67 -17.14 11.01 -37.50
C GLU A 67 -16.80 10.00 -38.61
N ARG A 68 -16.75 8.71 -38.27
CA ARG A 68 -17.15 7.64 -39.20
C ARG A 68 -17.47 6.33 -38.48
N GLU A 69 -18.57 5.75 -38.92
CA GLU A 69 -19.29 4.59 -38.38
C GLU A 69 -18.72 3.22 -38.82
N GLU A 70 -19.33 2.19 -38.21
CA GLU A 70 -19.71 0.87 -38.79
C GLU A 70 -18.78 -0.36 -38.60
N ASP A 71 -19.19 -1.26 -37.70
CA ASP A 71 -19.95 -2.51 -37.99
C ASP A 71 -19.42 -3.85 -37.37
N GLU A 72 -20.40 -4.74 -37.16
CA GLU A 72 -20.54 -5.92 -36.31
C GLU A 72 -19.74 -7.20 -36.64
N GLY A 73 -19.73 -8.17 -35.70
CA GLY A 73 -19.64 -9.59 -36.08
C GLY A 73 -19.24 -10.64 -35.02
N LEU A 74 -20.26 -11.27 -34.41
CA LEU A 74 -20.39 -12.72 -34.08
C LEU A 74 -19.65 -13.38 -32.89
N GLY A 75 -20.42 -14.16 -32.12
CA GLY A 75 -20.02 -15.52 -31.70
C GLY A 75 -20.29 -15.93 -30.24
N SER A 76 -21.43 -16.59 -30.00
CA SER A 76 -21.84 -17.23 -28.73
C SER A 76 -21.02 -18.50 -28.41
N LEU A 77 -20.58 -18.65 -27.15
CA LEU A 77 -20.18 -19.92 -26.53
C LEU A 77 -20.72 -19.97 -25.09
N SER A 78 -21.79 -20.74 -24.91
CA SER A 78 -22.40 -21.10 -23.63
C SER A 78 -21.67 -22.29 -23.01
N ASP A 79 -21.17 -22.13 -21.79
CA ASP A 79 -21.08 -23.13 -20.70
C ASP A 79 -20.45 -22.46 -19.48
N ILE A 80 -21.15 -21.44 -18.94
CA ILE A 80 -20.79 -20.71 -17.73
C ILE A 80 -22.08 -20.46 -16.96
N ASP A 81 -22.50 -21.40 -16.12
CA ASP A 81 -23.53 -21.15 -15.11
C ASP A 81 -23.30 -22.03 -13.90
N ASP A 82 -22.38 -21.60 -13.04
CA ASP A 82 -22.31 -22.05 -11.64
C ASP A 82 -21.75 -20.98 -10.67
N LEU A 83 -21.48 -19.76 -11.15
CA LEU A 83 -20.95 -18.65 -10.33
C LEU A 83 -21.98 -17.54 -10.00
N ALA A 84 -23.10 -17.46 -10.73
CA ALA A 84 -24.14 -16.46 -10.48
C ALA A 84 -24.96 -16.74 -9.21
N SER A 85 -25.06 -18.01 -8.78
CA SER A 85 -25.97 -18.43 -7.70
C SER A 85 -25.57 -17.93 -6.30
N THR A 86 -24.29 -17.62 -6.08
CA THR A 86 -23.79 -17.03 -4.82
C THR A 86 -23.93 -15.51 -4.76
N PHE A 87 -24.02 -14.82 -5.90
CA PHE A 87 -24.15 -13.35 -5.97
C PHE A 87 -25.59 -12.88 -6.22
N SER A 88 -26.45 -13.66 -6.89
CA SER A 88 -27.87 -13.30 -7.15
C SER A 88 -28.78 -13.31 -5.92
N LYS A 89 -28.30 -13.65 -4.72
CA LYS A 89 -29.10 -13.56 -3.48
C LYS A 89 -29.03 -12.19 -2.80
N VAL A 90 -28.35 -11.20 -3.38
CA VAL A 90 -28.12 -9.88 -2.78
C VAL A 90 -28.71 -8.71 -3.60
N SER A 91 -29.37 -8.97 -4.73
CA SER A 91 -30.12 -7.95 -5.48
C SER A 91 -31.56 -8.42 -5.67
N GLY A 92 -32.45 -7.98 -4.78
CA GLY A 92 -33.89 -8.17 -4.94
C GLY A 92 -34.38 -7.40 -6.16
N GLU A 93 -34.90 -8.11 -7.15
CA GLU A 93 -35.48 -7.52 -8.36
C GLU A 93 -36.81 -6.80 -8.04
N ILE A 94 -36.91 -5.52 -8.38
CA ILE A 94 -38.18 -4.78 -8.47
C ILE A 94 -38.58 -4.74 -9.96
N PRO A 95 -39.78 -5.19 -10.36
CA PRO A 95 -40.22 -5.11 -11.76
C PRO A 95 -40.60 -3.67 -12.14
N ALA A 96 -40.12 -3.23 -13.30
CA ALA A 96 -40.48 -1.96 -13.92
C ALA A 96 -41.96 -1.92 -14.34
N THR A 97 -42.68 -0.86 -13.96
CA THR A 97 -44.02 -0.53 -14.47
C THR A 97 -43.95 0.46 -15.63
N PRO A 98 -44.72 0.28 -16.72
CA PRO A 98 -44.77 1.23 -17.84
C PRO A 98 -45.85 2.32 -17.66
N ASP A 99 -45.52 3.49 -18.20
CA ASP A 99 -46.31 4.65 -18.64
C ASP A 99 -47.74 4.90 -18.09
N ASN A 100 -47.89 6.09 -17.51
CA ASN A 100 -49.12 6.61 -16.91
C ASN A 100 -49.91 7.48 -17.93
N GLN A 101 -50.97 6.91 -18.52
CA GLN A 101 -52.05 7.68 -19.15
C GLN A 101 -53.32 7.65 -18.27
N SER A 102 -53.64 8.83 -17.73
CA SER A 102 -54.96 9.35 -17.32
C SER A 102 -56.07 8.37 -16.87
N VAL A 103 -56.36 8.30 -15.57
CA VAL A 103 -57.74 8.18 -15.06
C VAL A 103 -57.90 8.95 -13.74
N ARG A 104 -58.81 9.94 -13.74
CA ARG A 104 -59.40 10.54 -12.53
C ARG A 104 -60.35 9.53 -11.88
N THR A 105 -60.20 9.23 -10.60
CA THR A 105 -61.35 8.83 -9.76
C THR A 105 -61.12 9.28 -8.32
N THR A 106 -62.08 10.06 -7.82
CA THR A 106 -62.22 10.56 -6.45
C THR A 106 -62.67 9.44 -5.51
N TYR A 107 -62.01 9.27 -4.36
CA TYR A 107 -62.61 8.62 -3.20
C TYR A 107 -62.11 9.27 -1.90
N SER A 108 -63.06 9.50 -0.98
CA SER A 108 -62.93 10.26 0.25
C SER A 108 -63.10 9.37 1.48
N GLY A 109 -62.08 9.35 2.36
CA GLY A 109 -62.12 8.97 3.78
C GLY A 109 -61.56 7.59 4.15
N PRO A 110 -61.27 7.30 5.44
CA PRO A 110 -60.75 8.15 6.53
C PRO A 110 -59.29 7.81 6.91
N LEU A 111 -58.62 8.75 7.60
CA LEU A 111 -57.25 8.62 8.12
C LEU A 111 -57.10 7.41 9.05
N GLY A 112 -56.37 6.39 8.60
CA GLY A 112 -55.79 5.34 9.44
C GLY A 112 -54.31 5.62 9.66
N SER A 113 -53.91 5.80 10.92
CA SER A 113 -52.53 5.92 11.36
C SER A 113 -51.79 4.59 11.18
N GLY A 114 -51.26 4.36 9.98
CA GLY A 114 -50.21 3.39 9.72
C GLY A 114 -48.87 4.09 9.81
N GLU A 115 -48.08 3.76 10.82
CA GLU A 115 -46.66 4.12 10.87
C GLU A 115 -46.00 3.52 9.63
N ILE A 116 -45.56 4.39 8.72
CA ILE A 116 -44.67 4.01 7.64
C ILE A 116 -43.31 3.85 8.30
N GLU A 117 -42.91 2.62 8.63
CA GLU A 117 -41.51 2.29 8.88
C GLU A 117 -40.75 2.56 7.58
N VAL A 118 -40.19 3.77 7.47
CA VAL A 118 -39.09 4.05 6.56
C VAL A 118 -37.92 3.22 7.09
N LYS A 119 -37.66 2.06 6.48
CA LYS A 119 -36.34 1.45 6.58
C LYS A 119 -35.37 2.43 5.94
N GLU A 120 -34.63 3.15 6.77
CA GLU A 120 -33.41 3.79 6.31
C GLU A 120 -32.56 2.67 5.70
N GLU A 121 -32.33 2.74 4.39
CA GLU A 121 -31.28 1.94 3.78
C GLU A 121 -29.98 2.41 4.43
N GLU A 122 -29.42 1.62 5.36
CA GLU A 122 -28.06 1.85 5.86
C GLU A 122 -27.15 1.84 4.63
N GLU A 123 -26.63 3.01 4.25
CA GLU A 123 -25.63 3.10 3.20
C GLU A 123 -24.46 2.18 3.58
N GLU A 124 -24.18 1.17 2.75
CA GLU A 124 -23.07 0.25 3.00
C GLU A 124 -21.71 0.96 2.82
N GLN A 125 -20.72 0.57 3.64
CA GLN A 125 -19.33 1.00 3.43
C GLN A 125 -18.77 0.51 2.09
N VAL A 126 -18.13 1.41 1.35
CA VAL A 126 -17.43 1.16 0.08
C VAL A 126 -15.94 1.03 0.38
N VAL A 127 -15.39 -0.16 0.17
CA VAL A 127 -13.94 -0.41 0.31
C VAL A 127 -13.46 -1.14 -0.94
N THR A 128 -12.77 -0.40 -1.80
CA THR A 128 -12.13 -0.87 -3.03
C THR A 128 -10.67 -0.40 -3.05
N PRO A 129 -9.82 -0.92 -3.96
CA PRO A 129 -8.46 -0.44 -4.10
C PRO A 129 -8.32 1.07 -4.42
N TRP A 130 -9.39 1.71 -4.89
CA TRP A 130 -9.40 3.11 -5.33
C TRP A 130 -10.19 4.04 -4.41
N GLU A 131 -11.24 3.51 -3.77
CA GLU A 131 -12.19 4.29 -2.99
C GLU A 131 -12.46 3.63 -1.64
N VAL A 132 -12.41 4.45 -0.58
CA VAL A 132 -12.75 4.06 0.78
C VAL A 132 -13.71 5.10 1.32
N GLY A 133 -14.95 4.68 1.57
CA GLY A 133 -16.01 5.51 2.12
C GLY A 133 -16.81 4.73 3.16
N SER A 134 -16.97 5.30 4.34
CA SER A 134 -17.96 4.87 5.32
C SER A 134 -19.34 5.30 4.82
N GLY A 135 -20.24 4.36 4.50
CA GLY A 135 -21.62 4.73 4.17
C GLY A 135 -22.24 5.55 5.30
N GLY A 136 -23.01 6.60 4.96
CA GLY A 136 -23.58 7.55 5.91
C GLY A 136 -22.57 8.46 6.64
N GLY A 137 -21.30 8.52 6.22
CA GLY A 137 -20.27 9.38 6.82
C GLY A 137 -19.72 8.90 8.17
N GLY A 138 -19.96 7.63 8.53
CA GLY A 138 -19.52 7.02 9.79
C GLY A 138 -18.06 6.55 9.84
N LYS A 139 -17.75 5.56 10.68
CA LYS A 139 -16.44 4.89 10.75
C LYS A 139 -16.48 3.59 9.95
N ILE A 140 -15.33 3.18 9.41
CA ILE A 140 -15.18 1.87 8.76
C ILE A 140 -15.35 0.76 9.82
N ASP A 141 -16.29 -0.13 9.57
CA ASP A 141 -16.51 -1.30 10.42
C ASP A 141 -15.64 -2.46 9.90
N TYR A 142 -14.48 -2.59 10.54
CA TYR A 142 -13.47 -3.59 10.17
C TYR A 142 -13.89 -5.03 10.50
N ASP A 143 -14.75 -5.26 11.50
CA ASP A 143 -15.26 -6.61 11.77
C ASP A 143 -16.27 -7.03 10.68
N LYS A 144 -17.12 -6.10 10.20
CA LYS A 144 -17.95 -6.33 9.00
C LYS A 144 -17.09 -6.56 7.76
N LEU A 145 -15.97 -5.84 7.58
CA LEU A 145 -15.05 -6.07 6.46
C LEU A 145 -14.42 -7.47 6.52
N ILE A 146 -13.99 -7.93 7.69
CA ILE A 146 -13.49 -9.30 7.87
C ILE A 146 -14.52 -10.31 7.37
N SER A 147 -15.78 -10.15 7.77
CA SER A 147 -16.86 -11.03 7.34
C SER A 147 -17.14 -10.94 5.83
N LYS A 148 -17.18 -9.73 5.26
CA LYS A 148 -17.49 -9.49 3.83
C LYS A 148 -16.38 -10.01 2.92
N PHE A 149 -15.13 -9.80 3.31
CA PHE A 149 -13.97 -10.25 2.55
C PHE A 149 -13.65 -11.72 2.84
N GLY A 150 -14.06 -12.24 4.00
CA GLY A 150 -13.80 -13.61 4.42
C GLY A 150 -12.34 -13.84 4.81
N CYS A 151 -11.67 -12.82 5.36
CA CYS A 151 -10.36 -12.96 6.01
C CYS A 151 -10.53 -13.42 7.47
N GLN A 152 -9.42 -13.68 8.16
CA GLN A 152 -9.40 -14.13 9.55
C GLN A 152 -8.84 -13.02 10.45
N LYS A 153 -9.40 -12.85 11.65
CA LYS A 153 -8.87 -11.91 12.63
C LYS A 153 -7.52 -12.39 13.15
N LEU A 154 -6.54 -11.50 13.22
CA LEU A 154 -5.23 -11.79 13.76
C LEU A 154 -5.32 -11.91 15.29
N ASP A 155 -5.23 -13.14 15.79
CA ASP A 155 -5.35 -13.42 17.21
C ASP A 155 -4.02 -13.21 17.99
N PRO A 156 -4.08 -13.01 19.32
CA PRO A 156 -2.89 -12.84 20.15
C PRO A 156 -1.93 -14.05 20.17
N ASN A 157 -2.40 -15.26 19.87
CA ASN A 157 -1.55 -16.45 19.82
C ASN A 157 -0.63 -16.39 18.59
N LEU A 158 -1.15 -15.95 17.44
CA LEU A 158 -0.33 -15.74 16.23
C LEU A 158 0.73 -14.66 16.46
N ILE A 159 0.38 -13.58 17.15
CA ILE A 159 1.35 -12.52 17.52
C ILE A 159 2.45 -13.10 18.42
N SER A 160 2.07 -13.89 19.44
CA SER A 160 3.02 -14.55 20.33
C SER A 160 3.91 -15.56 19.59
N ARG A 161 3.38 -16.26 18.57
CA ARG A 161 4.16 -17.15 17.71
C ARG A 161 5.19 -16.40 16.88
N VAL A 162 4.89 -15.19 16.39
CA VAL A 162 5.89 -14.36 15.68
C VAL A 162 7.07 -14.06 16.59
N GLU A 163 6.82 -13.65 17.84
CA GLU A 163 7.88 -13.41 18.82
C GLU A 163 8.72 -14.65 19.10
N GLN A 164 8.06 -15.79 19.37
CA GLN A 164 8.73 -17.05 19.65
C GLN A 164 9.60 -17.53 18.49
N LEU A 165 9.09 -17.45 17.26
CA LEU A 165 9.80 -17.95 16.07
C LEU A 165 10.96 -17.04 15.66
N THR A 166 10.81 -15.72 15.81
CA THR A 166 11.81 -14.74 15.35
C THR A 166 12.76 -14.28 16.46
N SER A 167 12.44 -14.58 17.72
CA SER A 167 13.12 -14.03 18.91
C SER A 167 13.19 -12.50 18.89
N ARG A 168 12.22 -11.85 18.25
CA ARG A 168 12.08 -10.40 18.19
C ARG A 168 10.76 -9.96 18.83
N PRO A 169 10.73 -8.85 19.57
CA PRO A 169 9.48 -8.28 20.07
C PRO A 169 8.50 -8.03 18.90
N PRO A 170 7.21 -8.37 19.03
CA PRO A 170 6.23 -8.08 18.00
C PRO A 170 6.20 -6.59 17.70
N HIS A 171 6.17 -6.22 16.42
CA HIS A 171 6.06 -4.83 15.98
C HIS A 171 4.87 -4.10 16.65
N VAL A 172 4.97 -2.79 16.88
CA VAL A 172 3.87 -1.97 17.45
C VAL A 172 2.54 -2.19 16.71
N PHE A 173 2.62 -2.35 15.40
CA PHE A 173 1.44 -2.58 14.57
C PHE A 173 0.76 -3.94 14.79
N LEU A 174 1.48 -4.95 15.27
CA LEU A 174 0.87 -6.21 15.73
C LEU A 174 0.28 -6.02 17.12
N ARG A 175 1.06 -5.47 18.06
CA ARG A 175 0.64 -5.30 19.47
C ARG A 175 -0.62 -4.45 19.61
N ARG A 176 -0.79 -3.47 18.72
CA ARG A 176 -1.89 -2.50 18.73
C ARG A 176 -3.00 -2.80 17.73
N GLY A 177 -2.94 -3.95 17.05
CA GLY A 177 -3.97 -4.36 16.08
C GLY A 177 -4.09 -3.41 14.88
N VAL A 178 -2.99 -2.77 14.47
CA VAL A 178 -2.95 -2.03 13.20
C VAL A 178 -2.95 -3.00 12.03
N PHE A 179 -2.16 -4.08 12.11
CA PHE A 179 -2.38 -5.28 11.30
C PHE A 179 -3.30 -6.20 12.08
N PHE A 180 -4.51 -6.41 11.54
CA PHE A 180 -5.64 -6.92 12.31
C PHE A 180 -6.30 -8.14 11.67
N ALA A 181 -6.06 -8.36 10.38
CA ALA A 181 -6.61 -9.48 9.63
C ALA A 181 -5.52 -10.20 8.82
N HIS A 182 -5.78 -11.45 8.45
CA HIS A 182 -4.86 -12.27 7.67
C HIS A 182 -5.57 -13.36 6.87
N ARG A 183 -4.80 -13.99 5.96
CA ARG A 183 -5.16 -15.26 5.29
C ARG A 183 -3.96 -16.18 5.31
N ASP A 184 -4.14 -17.40 5.82
CA ASP A 184 -3.11 -18.45 5.87
C ASP A 184 -1.77 -18.02 6.51
N PHE A 185 -1.76 -16.98 7.35
CA PHE A 185 -0.54 -16.53 8.04
C PHE A 185 0.00 -17.61 8.99
N ASN A 186 -0.88 -18.40 9.60
CA ASN A 186 -0.50 -19.60 10.35
C ASN A 186 0.32 -20.58 9.48
N GLU A 187 0.00 -20.74 8.20
CA GLU A 187 0.75 -21.62 7.30
C GLU A 187 2.16 -21.09 7.01
N ILE A 188 2.34 -19.77 6.98
CA ILE A 188 3.67 -19.14 6.89
C ILE A 188 4.49 -19.44 8.15
N LEU A 189 3.89 -19.27 9.33
CA LEU A 189 4.57 -19.57 10.60
C LEU A 189 4.91 -21.06 10.73
N ASP A 190 4.01 -21.94 10.29
CA ASP A 190 4.24 -23.39 10.28
C ASP A 190 5.37 -23.78 9.30
N ALA A 191 5.42 -23.14 8.12
CA ALA A 191 6.49 -23.34 7.15
C ALA A 191 7.83 -22.86 7.71
N TYR A 192 7.88 -21.65 8.25
CA TYR A 192 9.08 -21.09 8.85
C TYR A 192 9.63 -21.95 10.00
N GLN A 193 8.75 -22.44 10.88
CA GLN A 193 9.11 -23.32 11.98
C GLN A 193 9.74 -24.65 11.50
N LYS A 194 9.38 -25.14 10.32
CA LYS A 194 9.95 -26.34 9.70
C LYS A 194 11.26 -26.09 8.95
N GLY A 195 11.66 -24.82 8.79
CA GLY A 195 12.78 -24.42 7.93
C GLY A 195 12.41 -24.31 6.45
N ASP A 196 11.11 -24.34 6.11
CA ASP A 196 10.65 -24.09 4.74
C ASP A 196 10.77 -22.60 4.40
N LYS A 197 11.12 -22.32 3.14
CA LYS A 197 11.34 -20.97 2.64
C LYS A 197 10.03 -20.28 2.28
N PHE A 198 9.95 -18.98 2.56
CA PHE A 198 8.91 -18.09 2.06
C PHE A 198 9.52 -16.73 1.70
N TYR A 199 8.84 -15.94 0.88
CA TYR A 199 9.26 -14.57 0.53
C TYR A 199 8.12 -13.59 0.77
N LEU A 200 8.49 -12.31 0.88
CA LEU A 200 7.56 -11.21 1.03
C LEU A 200 7.27 -10.58 -0.33
N TYR A 201 6.03 -10.14 -0.52
CA TYR A 201 5.63 -9.31 -1.66
C TYR A 201 4.77 -8.16 -1.17
N THR A 202 5.15 -6.93 -1.50
CA THR A 202 4.28 -5.76 -1.36
C THR A 202 4.41 -4.85 -2.58
N GLY A 203 3.66 -3.76 -2.64
CA GLY A 203 3.69 -2.89 -3.81
C GLY A 203 3.26 -1.46 -3.54
N ARG A 204 3.53 -0.61 -4.53
CA ARG A 204 3.16 0.81 -4.53
C ARG A 204 2.81 1.23 -5.95
N GLY A 205 1.65 1.87 -6.09
CA GLY A 205 1.33 2.61 -7.30
C GLY A 205 1.87 4.04 -7.26
N PRO A 206 2.93 4.37 -8.03
CA PRO A 206 3.61 5.66 -7.96
C PRO A 206 2.77 6.76 -8.58
N SER A 207 2.16 7.59 -7.73
CA SER A 207 1.18 8.60 -8.16
C SER A 207 1.52 10.03 -7.74
N SER A 208 2.61 10.22 -7.01
CA SER A 208 3.05 11.51 -6.43
C SER A 208 4.56 11.50 -6.24
N GLU A 209 5.17 12.68 -6.18
CA GLU A 209 6.63 12.84 -5.97
C GLU A 209 7.13 12.20 -4.68
N ALA A 210 6.32 12.28 -3.63
CA ALA A 210 6.69 11.81 -2.31
C ALA A 210 5.62 10.89 -1.72
N LEU A 211 6.08 9.98 -0.86
CA LEU A 211 5.22 9.20 0.02
C LEU A 211 4.66 10.08 1.16
N HIS A 212 3.53 9.65 1.72
CA HIS A 212 2.98 10.20 2.96
C HIS A 212 2.95 9.12 4.03
N LEU A 213 2.72 9.49 5.29
CA LEU A 213 2.83 8.57 6.41
C LEU A 213 1.96 7.30 6.26
N GLY A 214 0.79 7.42 5.64
CA GLY A 214 -0.07 6.26 5.34
C GLY A 214 0.57 5.25 4.38
N HIS A 215 1.41 5.70 3.44
CA HIS A 215 2.17 4.80 2.56
C HIS A 215 3.28 4.09 3.32
N LEU A 216 3.81 4.68 4.39
CA LEU A 216 4.87 4.05 5.17
C LEU A 216 4.35 2.87 5.99
N ILE A 217 3.08 2.82 6.39
CA ILE A 217 2.56 1.75 7.27
C ILE A 217 2.87 0.33 6.72
N PRO A 218 2.53 -0.02 5.46
CA PRO A 218 2.90 -1.32 4.92
C PRO A 218 4.41 -1.52 4.78
N PHE A 219 5.17 -0.51 4.37
CA PHE A 219 6.62 -0.63 4.19
C PHE A 219 7.39 -0.80 5.50
N MET A 220 7.05 -0.04 6.53
CA MET A 220 7.61 -0.17 7.89
C MET A 220 7.38 -1.58 8.42
N PHE A 221 6.17 -2.10 8.24
CA PHE A 221 5.85 -3.46 8.67
C PHE A 221 6.56 -4.53 7.83
N THR A 222 6.64 -4.34 6.52
CA THR A 222 7.34 -5.25 5.62
C THR A 222 8.83 -5.31 5.96
N LYS A 223 9.44 -4.18 6.29
CA LYS A 223 10.83 -4.12 6.75
C LYS A 223 11.01 -4.91 8.05
N TYR A 224 10.12 -4.72 9.03
CA TYR A 224 10.12 -5.53 10.26
C TYR A 224 10.03 -7.04 9.95
N LEU A 225 9.13 -7.45 9.06
CA LEU A 225 9.00 -8.85 8.65
C LEU A 225 10.26 -9.37 7.96
N GLN A 226 10.87 -8.57 7.07
CA GLN A 226 12.12 -8.93 6.40
C GLN A 226 13.22 -9.18 7.43
N ASP A 227 13.40 -8.28 8.40
CA ASP A 227 14.45 -8.43 9.40
C ASP A 227 14.17 -9.59 10.37
N ALA A 228 12.91 -9.78 10.77
CA ALA A 228 12.50 -10.77 11.75
C ALA A 228 12.61 -12.19 11.21
N PHE A 229 12.18 -12.40 9.97
CA PHE A 229 12.19 -13.71 9.34
C PHE A 229 13.42 -13.96 8.45
N LYS A 230 14.21 -12.93 8.12
CA LYS A 230 15.38 -12.98 7.23
C LYS A 230 15.06 -13.55 5.84
N VAL A 231 13.98 -13.05 5.25
CA VAL A 231 13.43 -13.56 3.97
C VAL A 231 13.59 -12.54 2.84
N PRO A 232 13.67 -13.00 1.58
CA PRO A 232 13.67 -12.09 0.44
C PRO A 232 12.33 -11.36 0.29
N LEU A 233 12.39 -10.20 -0.35
CA LEU A 233 11.30 -9.28 -0.60
C LEU A 233 11.30 -8.85 -2.06
N VAL A 234 10.13 -8.89 -2.68
CA VAL A 234 9.88 -8.22 -3.97
C VAL A 234 8.91 -7.04 -3.77
N ILE A 235 9.22 -5.90 -4.37
CA ILE A 235 8.38 -4.69 -4.30
C ILE A 235 7.96 -4.30 -5.71
N GLN A 236 6.67 -4.37 -6.01
CA GLN A 236 6.12 -3.97 -7.29
C GLN A 236 5.81 -2.46 -7.31
N LEU A 237 6.29 -1.75 -8.34
CA LEU A 237 5.91 -0.39 -8.66
C LEU A 237 4.98 -0.39 -9.87
N THR A 238 3.69 -0.16 -9.63
CA THR A 238 2.62 -0.24 -10.65
C THR A 238 2.48 1.07 -11.44
N ASP A 239 3.57 1.46 -12.10
CA ASP A 239 3.62 2.67 -12.93
C ASP A 239 2.71 2.60 -14.17
N ASP A 240 2.52 1.41 -14.72
CA ASP A 240 1.51 1.12 -15.74
C ASP A 240 0.07 1.36 -15.24
N GLU A 241 -0.28 0.89 -14.04
CA GLU A 241 -1.57 1.15 -13.39
C GLU A 241 -1.81 2.65 -13.26
N LYS A 242 -0.83 3.41 -12.74
CA LYS A 242 -1.03 4.84 -12.55
C LYS A 242 -1.13 5.60 -13.85
N CYS A 243 -0.38 5.19 -14.88
CA CYS A 243 -0.55 5.72 -16.24
C CYS A 243 -1.97 5.47 -16.77
N MET A 244 -2.56 4.31 -16.48
CA MET A 244 -3.92 3.94 -16.91
C MET A 244 -5.04 4.64 -16.11
N TRP A 245 -4.86 4.83 -14.81
CA TRP A 245 -5.92 5.38 -13.94
C TRP A 245 -5.91 6.90 -13.84
N LYS A 246 -4.74 7.55 -13.90
CA LYS A 246 -4.65 9.00 -13.81
C LYS A 246 -4.78 9.63 -15.19
N LYS A 247 -5.78 10.51 -15.33
CA LYS A 247 -5.88 11.38 -16.50
C LYS A 247 -4.60 12.22 -16.61
N ASN A 248 -4.03 12.25 -17.81
CA ASN A 248 -2.85 13.05 -18.17
C ASN A 248 -1.51 12.65 -17.51
N LEU A 249 -1.37 11.42 -16.99
CA LEU A 249 -0.06 10.91 -16.57
C LEU A 249 0.60 10.13 -17.71
N SER A 250 1.72 10.64 -18.25
CA SER A 250 2.42 9.97 -19.34
C SER A 250 3.20 8.73 -18.87
N VAL A 251 3.63 7.90 -19.83
CA VAL A 251 4.49 6.74 -19.56
C VAL A 251 5.84 7.18 -19.00
N GLU A 252 6.41 8.25 -19.54
CA GLU A 252 7.71 8.79 -19.10
C GLU A 252 7.62 9.30 -17.67
N GLU A 253 6.54 10.03 -17.35
CA GLU A 253 6.34 10.59 -16.03
C GLU A 253 6.03 9.50 -14.99
N SER A 254 5.21 8.51 -15.33
CA SER A 254 4.96 7.38 -14.43
C SER A 254 6.22 6.57 -14.12
N LYS A 255 7.11 6.36 -15.11
CA LYS A 255 8.44 5.75 -14.89
C LYS A 255 9.34 6.60 -14.01
N ARG A 256 9.34 7.94 -14.19
CA ARG A 256 10.10 8.85 -13.33
C ARG A 256 9.60 8.79 -11.88
N LEU A 257 8.28 8.85 -11.69
CA LEU A 257 7.65 8.74 -10.36
C LEU A 257 7.94 7.37 -9.71
N ALA A 258 8.00 6.28 -10.49
CA ALA A 258 8.41 4.98 -9.96
C ALA A 258 9.81 5.05 -9.34
N ARG A 259 10.78 5.64 -10.05
CA ARG A 259 12.15 5.80 -9.53
C ARG A 259 12.21 6.72 -8.31
N GLU A 260 11.47 7.83 -8.30
CA GLU A 260 11.43 8.70 -7.12
C GLU A 260 10.76 8.05 -5.91
N ASN A 261 9.70 7.26 -6.11
CA ASN A 261 9.08 6.47 -5.03
C ASN A 261 10.00 5.33 -4.57
N ALA A 262 10.83 4.76 -5.45
CA ALA A 262 11.84 3.78 -5.06
C ALA A 262 12.84 4.37 -4.05
N LYS A 263 13.22 5.65 -4.18
CA LYS A 263 14.10 6.33 -3.22
C LYS A 263 13.48 6.39 -1.82
N ASP A 264 12.21 6.75 -1.72
CA ASP A 264 11.48 6.76 -0.44
C ASP A 264 11.38 5.33 0.16
N ILE A 265 11.14 4.32 -0.68
CA ILE A 265 11.06 2.92 -0.24
C ILE A 265 12.41 2.45 0.28
N ILE A 266 13.51 2.70 -0.44
CA ILE A 266 14.88 2.37 -0.01
C ILE A 266 15.21 3.07 1.31
N ALA A 267 14.78 4.32 1.49
CA ALA A 267 14.96 5.09 2.72
C ALA A 267 14.25 4.49 3.97
N CYS A 268 13.36 3.50 3.80
CA CYS A 268 12.84 2.70 4.91
C CYS A 268 13.88 1.71 5.48
N GLY A 269 15.02 1.54 4.79
CA GLY A 269 16.15 0.72 5.22
C GLY A 269 15.94 -0.76 4.95
N PHE A 270 15.46 -1.13 3.77
CA PHE A 270 15.42 -2.53 3.32
C PHE A 270 16.82 -3.04 3.01
N ASP A 271 17.06 -4.34 3.23
CA ASP A 271 18.35 -4.97 2.91
C ASP A 271 18.48 -5.17 1.40
N ILE A 272 19.49 -4.51 0.80
CA ILE A 272 19.80 -4.61 -0.63
C ILE A 272 20.10 -6.05 -1.08
N ASN A 273 20.61 -6.89 -0.17
CA ASN A 273 20.91 -8.29 -0.47
C ASN A 273 19.68 -9.20 -0.42
N ARG A 274 18.51 -8.67 -0.02
CA ARG A 274 17.25 -9.41 0.10
C ARG A 274 16.08 -8.76 -0.63
N THR A 275 16.30 -7.60 -1.25
CA THR A 275 15.21 -6.81 -1.79
C THR A 275 15.39 -6.58 -3.28
N PHE A 276 14.35 -6.89 -4.04
CA PHE A 276 14.23 -6.55 -5.45
C PHE A 276 13.03 -5.64 -5.65
N ILE A 277 13.27 -4.43 -6.14
CA ILE A 277 12.22 -3.44 -6.47
C ILE A 277 12.08 -3.42 -7.98
N PHE A 278 10.86 -3.45 -8.52
CA PHE A 278 10.70 -3.41 -9.97
C PHE A 278 9.56 -2.52 -10.41
N SER A 279 9.78 -1.77 -11.49
CA SER A 279 8.71 -1.10 -12.24
C SER A 279 8.05 -2.11 -13.16
N ASN A 280 6.72 -2.04 -13.29
CA ASN A 280 6.01 -2.88 -14.24
C ASN A 280 6.47 -2.62 -15.66
N PHE A 281 6.60 -1.36 -16.08
CA PHE A 281 7.15 -1.05 -17.40
C PHE A 281 8.60 -1.54 -17.60
N GLY A 282 9.41 -1.60 -16.53
CA GLY A 282 10.81 -2.03 -16.59
C GLY A 282 11.00 -3.55 -16.58
N TYR A 283 10.10 -4.31 -15.95
CA TYR A 283 10.27 -5.75 -15.71
C TYR A 283 9.33 -6.64 -16.54
N MET A 284 8.28 -6.07 -17.13
CA MET A 284 7.32 -6.83 -17.94
C MET A 284 8.01 -7.59 -19.09
N GLY A 285 7.77 -8.90 -19.15
CA GLY A 285 8.34 -9.80 -20.16
C GLY A 285 8.67 -11.17 -19.58
N GLY A 286 9.25 -12.05 -20.40
CA GLY A 286 9.72 -13.37 -19.99
C GLY A 286 8.73 -14.15 -19.12
N ALA A 287 9.23 -14.79 -18.07
CA ALA A 287 8.43 -15.61 -17.15
C ALA A 287 7.33 -14.80 -16.40
N PHE A 288 7.56 -13.51 -16.14
CA PHE A 288 6.56 -12.64 -15.53
C PHE A 288 5.33 -12.51 -16.44
N TYR A 289 5.52 -12.17 -17.71
CA TYR A 289 4.41 -12.02 -18.65
C TYR A 289 3.74 -13.37 -18.97
N GLU A 290 4.49 -14.47 -19.03
CA GLU A 290 3.87 -15.80 -19.14
C GLU A 290 2.89 -16.08 -17.99
N ASN A 291 3.25 -15.73 -16.76
CA ASN A 291 2.34 -15.85 -15.63
C ASN A 291 1.16 -14.87 -15.72
N VAL A 292 1.34 -13.67 -16.28
CA VAL A 292 0.24 -12.72 -16.53
C VAL A 292 -0.79 -13.38 -17.44
N VAL A 293 -0.35 -14.00 -18.53
CA VAL A 293 -1.23 -14.71 -19.48
C VAL A 293 -1.92 -15.90 -18.81
N ARG A 294 -1.21 -16.70 -17.98
CA ARG A 294 -1.80 -17.83 -17.25
C ARG A 294 -2.91 -17.39 -16.30
N VAL A 295 -2.68 -16.31 -15.55
CA VAL A 295 -3.68 -15.75 -14.62
C VAL A 295 -4.85 -15.12 -15.38
N ALA A 296 -4.57 -14.29 -16.38
CA ALA A 296 -5.59 -13.63 -17.20
C ALA A 296 -6.54 -14.65 -17.86
N SER A 297 -6.01 -15.78 -18.32
CA SER A 297 -6.81 -16.87 -18.93
C SER A 297 -7.75 -17.57 -17.95
N CYS A 298 -7.61 -17.34 -16.64
CA CYS A 298 -8.44 -17.92 -15.59
C CYS A 298 -9.50 -16.95 -15.03
N VAL A 299 -9.51 -15.70 -15.50
CA VAL A 299 -10.35 -14.62 -14.96
C VAL A 299 -11.19 -14.03 -16.07
N SER A 300 -12.52 -14.17 -15.97
CA SER A 300 -13.47 -13.60 -16.91
C SER A 300 -13.79 -12.14 -16.59
N PHE A 301 -14.33 -11.42 -17.58
CA PHE A 301 -14.82 -10.06 -17.38
C PHE A 301 -15.88 -9.97 -16.28
N ASN A 302 -16.81 -10.94 -16.20
CA ASN A 302 -17.83 -10.99 -15.15
C ASN A 302 -17.22 -11.07 -13.75
N GLN A 303 -16.09 -11.76 -13.59
CA GLN A 303 -15.38 -11.84 -12.30
C GLN A 303 -14.76 -10.50 -11.94
N VAL A 304 -14.04 -9.83 -12.85
CA VAL A 304 -13.45 -8.52 -12.54
C VAL A 304 -14.51 -7.43 -12.34
N ARG A 305 -15.66 -7.51 -13.03
CA ARG A 305 -16.82 -6.65 -12.73
C ARG A 305 -17.33 -6.86 -11.31
N GLY A 306 -17.47 -8.12 -10.87
CA GLY A 306 -17.94 -8.42 -9.51
C GLY A 306 -16.94 -8.07 -8.41
N ILE A 307 -15.64 -8.19 -8.68
CA ILE A 307 -14.58 -7.97 -7.68
C ILE A 307 -14.18 -6.49 -7.61
N PHE A 308 -14.05 -5.83 -8.75
CA PHE A 308 -13.48 -4.49 -8.88
C PHE A 308 -14.50 -3.43 -9.32
N GLY A 309 -15.72 -3.82 -9.70
CA GLY A 309 -16.74 -2.87 -10.16
C GLY A 309 -16.49 -2.32 -11.57
N PHE A 310 -15.62 -2.94 -12.38
CA PHE A 310 -15.39 -2.49 -13.76
C PHE A 310 -16.63 -2.60 -14.63
N SER A 311 -16.79 -1.65 -15.55
CA SER A 311 -17.89 -1.64 -16.50
C SER A 311 -17.40 -1.85 -17.95
N PRO A 312 -18.28 -2.16 -18.91
CA PRO A 312 -17.90 -2.28 -20.32
C PRO A 312 -17.30 -1.00 -20.92
N GLU A 313 -17.53 0.15 -20.29
CA GLU A 313 -16.99 1.45 -20.67
C GLU A 313 -15.54 1.67 -20.19
N ASP A 314 -15.06 0.88 -19.22
CA ASP A 314 -13.66 0.91 -18.82
C ASP A 314 -12.76 0.39 -19.95
N HIS A 315 -11.64 1.07 -20.20
CA HIS A 315 -10.72 0.65 -21.23
C HIS A 315 -10.03 -0.68 -20.88
N ILE A 316 -9.71 -1.46 -21.92
CA ILE A 316 -9.16 -2.82 -21.81
C ILE A 316 -7.90 -2.93 -20.93
N GLY A 317 -7.13 -1.85 -20.84
CA GLY A 317 -5.97 -1.77 -19.95
C GLY A 317 -6.34 -1.92 -18.46
N LYS A 318 -7.39 -1.24 -17.98
CA LYS A 318 -7.87 -1.38 -16.59
C LYS A 318 -8.39 -2.79 -16.34
N ILE A 319 -9.20 -3.30 -17.27
CA ILE A 319 -9.79 -4.64 -17.19
C ILE A 319 -8.70 -5.71 -17.15
N GLY A 320 -7.63 -5.54 -17.93
CA GLY A 320 -6.49 -6.47 -18.01
C GLY A 320 -5.41 -6.30 -16.95
N PHE A 321 -5.50 -5.30 -16.07
CA PHE A 321 -4.49 -5.02 -15.05
C PHE A 321 -4.45 -6.03 -13.88
N PRO A 322 -5.57 -6.54 -13.31
CA PRO A 322 -5.52 -7.38 -12.11
C PRO A 322 -4.55 -8.59 -12.18
N PRO A 323 -4.40 -9.30 -13.31
CA PRO A 323 -3.36 -10.30 -13.49
C PRO A 323 -1.92 -9.78 -13.24
N VAL A 324 -1.61 -8.54 -13.62
CA VAL A 324 -0.28 -7.93 -13.42
C VAL A 324 0.05 -7.76 -11.94
N GLN A 325 -0.92 -7.43 -11.10
CA GLN A 325 -0.75 -7.33 -9.65
C GLN A 325 -0.77 -8.70 -8.94
N ALA A 326 -1.39 -9.71 -9.56
CA ALA A 326 -1.46 -11.07 -9.03
C ALA A 326 -0.13 -11.82 -9.13
N VAL A 327 0.56 -11.72 -10.27
CA VAL A 327 1.70 -12.58 -10.60
C VAL A 327 2.96 -12.45 -9.73
N PRO A 328 3.25 -11.32 -9.05
CA PRO A 328 4.35 -11.28 -8.09
C PRO A 328 4.12 -12.21 -6.87
N SER A 329 2.90 -12.71 -6.68
CA SER A 329 2.55 -13.73 -5.69
C SER A 329 3.13 -15.11 -6.00
N PHE A 330 3.71 -15.31 -7.19
CA PHE A 330 4.27 -16.59 -7.63
C PHE A 330 5.78 -16.48 -7.86
N PRO A 331 6.60 -17.36 -7.25
CA PRO A 331 8.06 -17.28 -7.37
C PRO A 331 8.56 -17.50 -8.81
N THR A 332 7.80 -18.21 -9.64
CA THR A 332 8.12 -18.42 -11.05
C THR A 332 8.15 -17.12 -11.88
N SER A 333 7.58 -16.03 -11.36
CA SER A 333 7.69 -14.70 -11.96
C SER A 333 9.09 -14.07 -11.78
N PHE A 334 9.93 -14.63 -10.91
CA PHE A 334 11.28 -14.14 -10.58
C PHE A 334 12.33 -15.25 -10.71
N PRO A 335 12.56 -15.81 -11.92
CA PRO A 335 13.49 -16.93 -12.12
C PRO A 335 14.95 -16.61 -11.75
N HIS A 336 15.30 -15.33 -11.68
CA HIS A 336 16.62 -14.85 -11.26
C HIS A 336 16.80 -14.85 -9.73
N LEU A 337 15.70 -14.84 -8.97
CA LEU A 337 15.70 -14.96 -7.51
C LEU A 337 15.45 -16.41 -7.09
N PHE A 338 14.42 -17.02 -7.67
CA PHE A 338 13.98 -18.36 -7.33
C PHE A 338 14.25 -19.29 -8.50
N SER A 339 15.04 -20.34 -8.26
CA SER A 339 15.21 -21.37 -9.28
C SER A 339 13.87 -22.09 -9.49
N GLY A 340 13.61 -22.65 -10.67
CA GLY A 340 12.34 -23.38 -10.94
C GLY A 340 12.07 -24.60 -10.06
N ARG A 341 12.97 -24.96 -9.14
CA ARG A 341 12.77 -25.98 -8.10
C ARG A 341 12.37 -25.38 -6.74
N ASP A 342 12.71 -24.11 -6.52
CA ASP A 342 12.29 -23.38 -5.34
C ASP A 342 10.82 -23.01 -5.51
N ASN A 343 9.98 -23.48 -4.59
CA ASN A 343 8.57 -23.13 -4.54
C ASN A 343 8.23 -22.49 -3.19
N PRO A 344 8.89 -21.37 -2.83
CA PRO A 344 8.64 -20.71 -1.55
C PRO A 344 7.21 -20.17 -1.50
N ARG A 345 6.64 -20.20 -0.29
CA ARG A 345 5.36 -19.51 -0.03
C ARG A 345 5.53 -18.00 -0.19
N CYS A 346 4.45 -17.30 -0.49
CA CYS A 346 4.42 -15.84 -0.57
C CYS A 346 3.59 -15.28 0.59
N LEU A 347 4.10 -14.29 1.32
CA LEU A 347 3.36 -13.50 2.30
C LEU A 347 3.24 -12.05 1.83
N ILE A 348 2.02 -11.54 1.80
CA ILE A 348 1.69 -10.21 1.29
C ILE A 348 1.22 -9.29 2.43
N PRO A 349 2.09 -8.42 2.96
CA PRO A 349 1.68 -7.31 3.81
C PRO A 349 1.08 -6.16 2.98
N CYS A 350 -0.18 -5.83 3.23
CA CYS A 350 -0.88 -4.73 2.55
C CYS A 350 -1.94 -4.09 3.45
N ALA A 351 -2.50 -2.96 3.03
CA ALA A 351 -3.76 -2.49 3.61
C ALA A 351 -4.93 -3.34 3.06
N ILE A 352 -6.04 -3.39 3.80
CA ILE A 352 -7.17 -4.27 3.47
C ILE A 352 -7.85 -3.95 2.12
N ASP A 353 -7.71 -2.74 1.59
CA ASP A 353 -8.22 -2.36 0.26
C ASP A 353 -7.59 -3.16 -0.88
N GLN A 354 -6.44 -3.81 -0.67
CA GLN A 354 -5.78 -4.63 -1.67
C GLN A 354 -6.23 -6.09 -1.67
N ASP A 355 -6.99 -6.55 -0.66
CA ASP A 355 -7.49 -7.94 -0.58
C ASP A 355 -8.24 -8.40 -1.85
N PRO A 356 -9.06 -7.58 -2.54
CA PRO A 356 -9.74 -8.01 -3.77
C PRO A 356 -8.81 -8.60 -4.84
N TYR A 357 -7.62 -8.02 -5.04
CA TYR A 357 -6.61 -8.56 -5.97
C TYR A 357 -6.12 -9.94 -5.56
N PHE A 358 -5.85 -10.12 -4.27
CA PHE A 358 -5.22 -11.33 -3.78
C PHE A 358 -6.24 -12.42 -3.46
N ARG A 359 -7.48 -12.08 -3.15
CA ARG A 359 -8.62 -13.01 -3.16
C ARG A 359 -8.79 -13.63 -4.54
N MET A 360 -8.82 -12.81 -5.59
CA MET A 360 -8.79 -13.30 -6.98
C MET A 360 -7.57 -14.19 -7.25
N THR A 361 -6.39 -13.75 -6.81
CA THR A 361 -5.13 -14.50 -6.99
C THR A 361 -5.18 -15.87 -6.32
N ARG A 362 -5.73 -15.96 -5.11
CA ARG A 362 -5.89 -17.21 -4.34
C ARG A 362 -6.87 -18.20 -4.99
N ASP A 363 -7.89 -17.70 -5.68
CA ASP A 363 -8.85 -18.53 -6.43
C ASP A 363 -8.25 -19.07 -7.75
N VAL A 364 -7.34 -18.30 -8.37
CA VAL A 364 -6.63 -18.68 -9.60
C VAL A 364 -5.48 -19.64 -9.32
N ALA A 365 -4.70 -19.41 -8.26
CA ALA A 365 -3.48 -20.17 -7.93
C ALA A 365 -3.61 -21.69 -8.09
N PRO A 366 -4.62 -22.40 -7.51
CA PRO A 366 -4.73 -23.85 -7.66
C PRO A 366 -5.05 -24.29 -9.10
N ARG A 367 -5.73 -23.46 -9.91
CA ARG A 367 -6.06 -23.76 -11.32
C ARG A 367 -4.82 -23.80 -12.21
N ILE A 368 -3.82 -22.98 -11.87
CA ILE A 368 -2.51 -22.94 -12.52
C ILE A 368 -1.44 -23.74 -11.77
N LYS A 369 -1.86 -24.58 -10.80
CA LYS A 369 -1.00 -25.47 -9.99
C LYS A 369 0.05 -24.74 -9.14
N TYR A 370 -0.26 -23.52 -8.69
CA TYR A 370 0.56 -22.73 -7.78
C TYR A 370 -0.03 -22.71 -6.37
N GLN A 371 0.80 -22.35 -5.39
CA GLN A 371 0.38 -22.17 -4.01
C GLN A 371 -0.38 -20.85 -3.85
N LYS A 372 -1.34 -20.82 -2.94
CA LYS A 372 -2.06 -19.61 -2.58
C LYS A 372 -1.12 -18.66 -1.81
N PRO A 373 -1.07 -17.36 -2.13
CA PRO A 373 -0.36 -16.41 -1.27
C PRO A 373 -1.09 -16.23 0.06
N ALA A 374 -0.32 -16.08 1.14
CA ALA A 374 -0.80 -15.64 2.44
C ALA A 374 -0.87 -14.10 2.47
N LEU A 375 -1.74 -13.55 3.31
CA LEU A 375 -1.91 -12.11 3.50
C LEU A 375 -1.83 -11.74 4.97
N ILE A 376 -1.37 -10.52 5.24
CA ILE A 376 -1.52 -9.85 6.53
C ILE A 376 -1.91 -8.39 6.27
N GLU A 377 -3.05 -7.97 6.84
CA GLU A 377 -3.81 -6.81 6.38
C GLU A 377 -3.89 -5.73 7.45
N SER A 378 -3.58 -4.48 7.07
CA SER A 378 -3.67 -3.33 7.95
C SER A 378 -5.00 -2.58 7.86
N LEU A 379 -5.32 -1.88 8.94
CA LEU A 379 -6.28 -0.77 8.94
C LEU A 379 -5.83 0.34 7.97
N PHE A 380 -6.76 1.23 7.62
CA PHE A 380 -6.41 2.47 6.94
C PHE A 380 -5.81 3.47 7.92
N PHE A 381 -4.78 4.17 7.45
CA PHE A 381 -4.24 5.31 8.17
C PHE A 381 -5.14 6.54 7.92
N PRO A 382 -5.70 7.17 8.97
CA PRO A 382 -6.73 8.20 8.82
C PRO A 382 -6.16 9.50 8.25
N ALA A 383 -7.02 10.29 7.59
CA ALA A 383 -6.68 11.64 7.17
C ALA A 383 -6.62 12.62 8.34
N LEU A 384 -5.93 13.75 8.16
CA LEU A 384 -5.83 14.78 9.21
C LEU A 384 -7.22 15.30 9.63
N GLN A 385 -8.15 15.43 8.69
CA GLN A 385 -9.47 16.00 8.93
C GLN A 385 -10.45 15.06 9.64
N GLY A 386 -10.18 13.75 9.70
CA GLY A 386 -11.12 12.79 10.29
C GLY A 386 -11.08 11.41 9.65
N GLU A 387 -12.01 10.55 10.10
CA GLU A 387 -12.08 9.12 9.73
C GLU A 387 -12.89 8.81 8.46
N SER A 388 -13.62 9.79 7.92
CA SER A 388 -14.50 9.58 6.77
C SER A 388 -13.77 9.40 5.43
N GLY A 389 -12.43 9.36 5.43
CA GLY A 389 -11.64 9.13 4.22
C GLY A 389 -10.19 8.69 4.47
N LYS A 390 -9.61 8.05 3.46
CA LYS A 390 -8.18 7.71 3.37
C LYS A 390 -7.38 9.00 3.09
N MET A 391 -6.15 9.11 3.60
CA MET A 391 -5.24 10.17 3.13
C MET A 391 -5.06 10.06 1.62
N SER A 392 -5.34 11.15 0.91
CA SER A 392 -5.18 11.22 -0.54
C SER A 392 -4.10 12.25 -0.88
N ALA A 393 -3.21 11.87 -1.80
CA ALA A 393 -2.24 12.80 -2.38
C ALA A 393 -2.91 13.96 -3.15
N SER A 394 -4.23 13.90 -3.40
CA SER A 394 -4.98 14.97 -4.06
C SER A 394 -5.31 16.16 -3.16
N ASP A 395 -5.26 16.03 -1.82
CA ASP A 395 -5.36 17.16 -0.89
C ASP A 395 -4.04 17.28 -0.09
N PRO A 396 -3.17 18.24 -0.43
CA PRO A 396 -1.90 18.48 0.26
C PRO A 396 -2.04 18.75 1.77
N ASN A 397 -3.21 19.21 2.22
CA ASN A 397 -3.49 19.50 3.64
C ASN A 397 -4.08 18.30 4.38
N SER A 398 -4.44 17.23 3.67
CA SER A 398 -4.98 16.00 4.28
C SER A 398 -3.92 15.07 4.84
N ALA A 399 -2.66 15.25 4.44
CA ALA A 399 -1.58 14.32 4.71
C ALA A 399 -0.28 14.98 5.16
N ILE A 400 0.46 14.24 6.00
CA ILE A 400 1.86 14.51 6.32
C ILE A 400 2.74 13.73 5.34
N TYR A 401 3.56 14.43 4.59
CA TYR A 401 4.49 13.84 3.61
C TYR A 401 5.84 13.54 4.25
N VAL A 402 6.54 12.55 3.71
CA VAL A 402 7.91 12.23 4.16
C VAL A 402 8.94 13.30 3.77
N THR A 403 8.52 14.26 2.95
CA THR A 403 9.28 15.44 2.56
C THR A 403 8.89 16.71 3.32
N ASP A 404 7.88 16.68 4.20
CA ASP A 404 7.47 17.87 4.96
C ASP A 404 8.60 18.36 5.90
N SER A 405 8.74 19.69 6.03
CA SER A 405 9.66 20.28 7.01
C SER A 405 9.10 20.20 8.44
N LYS A 406 9.94 20.43 9.45
CA LYS A 406 9.48 20.54 10.86
C LYS A 406 8.32 21.53 11.01
N ASN A 407 8.39 22.65 10.30
CA ASN A 407 7.38 23.69 10.32
C ASN A 407 6.08 23.26 9.63
N ASP A 408 6.18 22.53 8.52
CA ASP A 408 5.00 22.01 7.81
C ASP A 408 4.25 20.98 8.65
N ILE A 409 4.98 20.04 9.27
CA ILE A 409 4.41 19.05 10.19
C ILE A 409 3.67 19.76 11.33
N LYS A 410 4.34 20.70 12.00
CA LYS A 410 3.76 21.51 13.09
C LYS A 410 2.51 22.26 12.64
N LYS A 411 2.56 22.90 11.47
CA LYS A 411 1.43 23.68 10.93
C LYS A 411 0.24 22.78 10.59
N LYS A 412 0.49 21.66 9.90
CA LYS A 412 -0.55 20.70 9.50
C LYS A 412 -1.22 20.05 10.71
N ILE A 413 -0.45 19.58 11.69
CA ILE A 413 -1.03 18.99 12.91
C ILE A 413 -1.85 20.01 13.70
N ASN A 414 -1.34 21.24 13.89
CA ASN A 414 -2.07 22.23 14.66
C ASN A 414 -3.34 22.71 13.97
N ARG A 415 -3.31 22.92 12.65
CA ARG A 415 -4.43 23.52 11.90
C ARG A 415 -5.44 22.51 11.35
N HIS A 416 -5.00 21.31 11.00
CA HIS A 416 -5.81 20.37 10.21
C HIS A 416 -6.11 19.06 10.95
N ALA A 417 -5.29 18.64 11.92
CA ALA A 417 -5.60 17.44 12.70
C ALA A 417 -6.84 17.65 13.56
N PHE A 418 -7.90 16.91 13.29
CA PHE A 418 -9.15 16.94 14.04
C PHE A 418 -8.91 16.52 15.50
N SER A 419 -9.50 17.28 16.43
CA SER A 419 -9.36 17.11 17.88
C SER A 419 -10.63 16.51 18.45
N GLY A 420 -10.50 15.46 19.27
CA GLY A 420 -11.57 14.93 20.10
C GLY A 420 -11.72 15.66 21.44
N GLY A 421 -10.84 16.61 21.76
CA GLY A 421 -10.94 17.49 22.92
C GLY A 421 -12.04 18.56 22.78
N GLN A 422 -12.33 19.25 23.88
CA GLN A 422 -13.43 20.22 23.99
C GLN A 422 -13.04 21.63 23.54
N ASP A 423 -14.05 22.43 23.17
CA ASP A 423 -13.88 23.81 22.68
C ASP A 423 -13.33 24.80 23.73
N SER A 424 -13.49 24.50 25.02
CA SER A 424 -13.03 25.34 26.12
C SER A 424 -12.23 24.54 27.16
N LEU A 425 -11.29 25.21 27.83
CA LEU A 425 -10.49 24.62 28.90
C LEU A 425 -11.38 24.05 30.02
N GLU A 426 -12.43 24.77 30.39
CA GLU A 426 -13.37 24.34 31.43
C GLU A 426 -14.07 23.03 31.03
N ASN A 427 -14.59 22.95 29.80
CA ASN A 427 -15.21 21.74 29.29
C ASN A 427 -14.20 20.59 29.18
N GLN A 428 -12.97 20.86 28.71
CA GLN A 428 -11.93 19.83 28.62
C GLN A 428 -11.63 19.24 30.00
N ARG A 429 -11.49 20.09 31.03
CA ARG A 429 -11.24 19.65 32.42
C ARG A 429 -12.42 18.87 33.01
N LYS A 430 -13.65 19.17 32.57
CA LYS A 430 -14.88 18.56 33.10
C LYS A 430 -15.27 17.27 32.40
N TYR A 431 -15.19 17.22 31.08
CA TYR A 431 -15.70 16.12 30.25
C TYR A 431 -14.59 15.28 29.60
N GLY A 432 -13.35 15.79 29.55
CA GLY A 432 -12.25 15.13 28.86
C GLY A 432 -12.41 15.11 27.35
N ALA A 433 -11.53 14.35 26.68
CA ALA A 433 -11.52 14.19 25.23
C ALA A 433 -12.13 12.86 24.78
N ASN A 434 -12.79 12.88 23.63
CA ASN A 434 -13.22 11.68 22.92
C ASN A 434 -12.06 11.10 22.09
N LEU A 435 -11.39 10.09 22.64
CA LEU A 435 -10.22 9.46 22.00
C LEU A 435 -10.58 8.70 20.72
N GLU A 436 -11.83 8.26 20.56
CA GLU A 436 -12.25 7.48 19.40
C GLU A 436 -12.17 8.27 18.11
N VAL A 437 -12.36 9.59 18.16
CA VAL A 437 -12.35 10.47 16.99
C VAL A 437 -11.08 11.33 16.89
N ASP A 438 -10.24 11.34 17.92
CA ASP A 438 -9.06 12.21 17.99
C ASP A 438 -7.93 11.72 17.07
N ILE A 439 -7.63 12.51 16.03
CA ILE A 439 -6.59 12.17 15.05
C ILE A 439 -5.20 12.16 15.69
N PRO A 440 -4.81 13.12 16.57
CA PRO A 440 -3.53 13.07 17.23
C PRO A 440 -3.25 11.78 18.02
N VAL A 441 -4.21 11.33 18.84
CA VAL A 441 -4.10 10.07 19.61
C VAL A 441 -4.04 8.86 18.67
N LYS A 442 -4.80 8.87 17.57
CA LYS A 442 -4.69 7.82 16.55
C LYS A 442 -3.29 7.80 15.96
N TYR A 443 -2.74 8.92 15.50
CA TYR A 443 -1.40 8.94 14.91
C TYR A 443 -0.33 8.50 15.93
N LEU A 444 -0.45 8.89 17.20
CA LEU A 444 0.41 8.38 18.28
C LEU A 444 0.30 6.85 18.42
N SER A 445 -0.88 6.26 18.26
CA SER A 445 -1.04 4.81 18.30
C SER A 445 -0.33 4.07 17.16
N PHE A 446 -0.06 4.74 16.04
CA PHE A 446 0.80 4.18 14.98
C PHE A 446 2.29 4.39 15.28
N PHE A 447 2.72 5.59 15.67
CA PHE A 447 4.14 5.97 15.60
C PHE A 447 4.87 6.13 16.93
N LEU A 448 4.17 6.27 18.05
CA LEU A 448 4.82 6.33 19.36
C LEU A 448 5.22 4.91 19.78
N GLU A 449 6.51 4.59 19.93
CA GLU A 449 6.94 3.21 20.25
C GLU A 449 6.54 2.73 21.66
N ASP A 450 6.51 3.64 22.63
CA ASP A 450 6.26 3.31 24.04
C ASP A 450 4.76 3.12 24.33
N ASP A 451 4.37 1.88 24.63
CA ASP A 451 2.99 1.51 24.96
C ASP A 451 2.51 2.11 26.30
N ALA A 452 3.41 2.26 27.28
CA ALA A 452 3.06 2.84 28.58
C ALA A 452 2.86 4.35 28.48
N GLU A 453 3.68 5.03 27.67
CA GLU A 453 3.50 6.45 27.38
C GLU A 453 2.19 6.70 26.62
N LEU A 454 1.89 5.89 25.60
CA LEU A 454 0.62 6.00 24.86
C LEU A 454 -0.59 5.83 25.78
N GLU A 455 -0.57 4.84 26.67
CA GLU A 455 -1.66 4.60 27.60
C GLU A 455 -1.79 5.72 28.63
N HIS A 456 -0.68 6.28 29.09
CA HIS A 456 -0.67 7.47 29.94
C HIS A 456 -1.34 8.67 29.23
N ILE A 457 -0.96 8.96 27.99
CA ILE A 457 -1.55 10.05 27.19
C ILE A 457 -3.06 9.84 27.04
N LYS A 458 -3.49 8.63 26.65
CA LYS A 458 -4.92 8.28 26.53
C LYS A 458 -5.67 8.53 27.83
N LYS A 459 -5.15 8.03 28.95
CA LYS A 459 -5.76 8.18 30.27
C LYS A 459 -5.86 9.65 30.72
N GLU A 460 -4.79 10.42 30.55
CA GLU A 460 -4.76 11.82 31.00
C GLU A 460 -5.59 12.73 30.09
N TYR A 461 -5.54 12.53 28.78
CA TYR A 461 -6.31 13.32 27.81
C TYR A 461 -7.80 12.98 27.86
N GLY A 462 -8.15 11.69 27.91
CA GLY A 462 -9.53 11.22 28.06
C GLY A 462 -10.17 11.67 29.36
N ALA A 463 -9.39 11.90 30.42
CA ALA A 463 -9.88 12.43 31.69
C ALA A 463 -9.79 13.96 31.83
N GLY A 464 -9.36 14.68 30.79
CA GLY A 464 -9.27 16.14 30.81
C GLY A 464 -8.07 16.72 31.57
N ARG A 465 -7.14 15.86 32.05
CA ARG A 465 -5.93 16.29 32.76
C ARG A 465 -4.82 16.75 31.82
N MET A 466 -4.77 16.21 30.61
CA MET A 466 -3.94 16.71 29.50
C MET A 466 -4.81 17.52 28.52
N LEU A 467 -4.24 18.55 27.90
CA LEU A 467 -4.90 19.41 26.92
C LEU A 467 -4.55 18.98 25.48
N THR A 468 -5.42 19.32 24.52
CA THR A 468 -5.20 19.02 23.10
C THR A 468 -3.86 19.55 22.59
N GLY A 469 -3.45 20.74 23.03
CA GLY A 469 -2.16 21.34 22.65
C GLY A 469 -0.96 20.52 23.11
N GLU A 470 -1.04 19.87 24.27
CA GLU A 470 0.02 19.00 24.80
C GLU A 470 0.13 17.71 23.99
N VAL A 471 -1.01 17.07 23.69
CA VAL A 471 -1.07 15.86 22.84
C VAL A 471 -0.54 16.15 21.43
N LYS A 472 -0.98 17.26 20.82
CA LYS A 472 -0.49 17.69 19.49
C LYS A 472 1.01 17.99 19.52
N SER A 473 1.52 18.63 20.56
CA SER A 473 2.95 18.90 20.71
C SER A 473 3.75 17.61 20.75
N ARG A 474 3.30 16.63 21.55
CA ARG A 474 3.97 15.33 21.61
C ARG A 474 3.94 14.58 20.28
N LEU A 475 2.81 14.62 19.57
CA LEU A 475 2.74 14.05 18.22
C LEU A 475 3.70 14.73 17.26
N ILE A 476 3.78 16.07 17.28
CA ILE A 476 4.69 16.82 16.41
C ILE A 476 6.13 16.40 16.63
N GLU A 477 6.55 16.18 17.87
CA GLU A 477 7.90 15.66 18.18
C GLU A 477 8.14 14.30 17.53
N VAL A 478 7.24 13.33 17.79
CA VAL A 478 7.34 11.95 17.26
C VAL A 478 7.42 11.95 15.74
N LEU A 479 6.52 12.69 15.07
CA LEU A 479 6.49 12.76 13.61
C LEU A 479 7.70 13.50 13.06
N THR A 480 8.14 14.57 13.73
CA THR A 480 9.32 15.33 13.29
C THR A 480 10.56 14.45 13.35
N GLU A 481 10.79 13.72 14.45
CA GLU A 481 11.93 12.80 14.57
C GLU A 481 11.90 11.74 13.46
N MET A 482 10.75 11.11 13.23
CA MET A 482 10.59 10.10 12.19
C MET A 482 10.82 10.64 10.77
N VAL A 483 10.18 11.76 10.42
CA VAL A 483 10.28 12.34 9.07
C VAL A 483 11.68 12.89 8.80
N MET A 484 12.33 13.51 9.79
CA MET A 484 13.70 14.00 9.62
C MET A 484 14.69 12.84 9.39
N ARG A 485 14.57 11.74 10.15
CA ARG A 485 15.38 10.54 9.92
C ARG A 485 15.15 9.95 8.53
N HIS A 486 13.89 9.89 8.08
CA HIS A 486 13.59 9.41 6.73
C HIS A 486 14.19 10.32 5.64
N ARG A 487 14.12 11.65 5.81
CA ARG A 487 14.72 12.62 4.88
C ARG A 487 16.23 12.46 4.80
N GLU A 488 16.89 12.27 5.94
CA GLU A 488 18.33 11.99 6.00
C GLU A 488 18.68 10.70 5.25
N ALA A 489 17.99 9.60 5.57
CA ALA A 489 18.17 8.32 4.89
C ALA A 489 17.93 8.44 3.37
N ARG A 490 16.86 9.13 2.94
CA ARG A 490 16.55 9.38 1.53
C ARG A 490 17.63 10.22 0.85
N SER A 491 18.21 11.20 1.54
CA SER A 491 19.29 12.03 0.98
C SER A 491 20.58 11.24 0.71
N ALA A 492 20.76 10.11 1.39
CA ALA A 492 21.88 9.19 1.15
C ALA A 492 21.60 8.20 0.00
N VAL A 493 20.35 8.09 -0.50
CA VAL A 493 20.02 7.19 -1.61
C VAL A 493 20.50 7.78 -2.93
N THR A 494 21.51 7.15 -3.52
CA THR A 494 22.01 7.54 -4.85
C THR A 494 21.23 6.86 -5.97
N ASP A 495 21.37 7.36 -7.20
CA ASP A 495 20.73 6.74 -8.37
C ASP A 495 21.32 5.34 -8.64
N GLU A 496 22.61 5.11 -8.33
CA GLU A 496 23.24 3.79 -8.42
C GLU A 496 22.64 2.79 -7.43
N MET A 497 22.31 3.24 -6.21
CA MET A 497 21.60 2.40 -5.25
C MET A 497 20.22 2.02 -5.78
N VAL A 498 19.47 2.98 -6.34
CA VAL A 498 18.18 2.69 -6.98
C VAL A 498 18.35 1.67 -8.09
N ASP A 499 19.36 1.83 -8.95
CA ASP A 499 19.66 0.88 -10.03
C ASP A 499 20.01 -0.51 -9.50
N GLU A 500 20.74 -0.61 -8.39
CA GLU A 500 21.10 -1.90 -7.79
C GLU A 500 19.92 -2.62 -7.12
N PHE A 501 19.02 -1.88 -6.46
CA PHE A 501 17.76 -2.42 -5.95
C PHE A 501 16.81 -2.84 -7.09
N MET A 502 16.89 -2.16 -8.25
CA MET A 502 16.04 -2.43 -9.41
C MET A 502 16.66 -3.36 -10.46
N ALA A 503 17.92 -3.75 -10.28
CA ALA A 503 18.61 -4.64 -11.20
C ALA A 503 18.05 -6.07 -11.11
N VAL A 504 17.81 -6.68 -12.27
CA VAL A 504 17.49 -8.10 -12.38
C VAL A 504 18.76 -8.90 -12.10
N ARG A 505 18.99 -9.27 -10.84
CA ARG A 505 20.19 -9.95 -10.37
C ARG A 505 19.89 -11.03 -9.33
N PRO A 506 20.69 -12.10 -9.24
CA PRO A 506 20.57 -13.04 -8.14
C PRO A 506 20.87 -12.35 -6.80
N LEU A 507 20.20 -12.81 -5.75
CA LEU A 507 20.42 -12.38 -4.37
C LEU A 507 21.02 -13.55 -3.57
N PRO A 508 22.35 -13.78 -3.64
CA PRO A 508 23.00 -14.86 -2.91
C PRO A 508 22.84 -14.63 -1.41
N GLY A 509 22.46 -15.70 -0.69
CA GLY A 509 22.26 -15.64 0.76
C GLY A 509 20.99 -14.88 1.19
N MET A 510 20.02 -14.66 0.29
CA MET A 510 18.79 -13.95 0.64
C MET A 510 17.92 -14.64 1.71
N PHE A 511 18.23 -15.89 2.06
CA PHE A 511 17.60 -16.67 3.13
C PHE A 511 18.53 -16.92 4.34
N ASP A 512 19.78 -16.42 4.32
CA ASP A 512 20.79 -16.72 5.35
C ASP A 512 20.66 -15.85 6.60
#